data_AF-L0AAW4-F1
#
_entry.id   AF-L0AAW4-F1
#
_cell.length_a   1.000
_cell.length_b   1.000
_cell.length_c   1.000
_cell.angle_alpha   90.00
_cell.angle_beta   90.00
_cell.angle_gamma   90.00
#
_symmetry.space_group_name_H-M   'P 1'
#
loop_
_entity.id
_entity.type
_entity.pdbx_description
1 polymer ?
#
loop_
_entity_poly.entity_id
_entity_poly.type
_entity_poly.pdbx_seq_one_letter_code
_entity_poly.pdbx_strand_id
1 'polypeptide(L)' 'MMPEKFPPVKVKDPSSGKEVELSPIKVWTLAPKSRKGVKIGLFKSPETGKFFRAKVPENYP' A
#
# COMPACT_ATOMS: atom_id res chain seq x y z
N MET A 1 3.03 22.05 1.37
CA MET A 1 3.02 20.63 0.97
C MET A 1 3.40 19.82 2.20
N MET A 2 2.46 19.10 2.82
CA MET A 2 2.82 18.23 3.95
C MET A 2 3.70 17.10 3.40
N PRO A 3 4.82 16.73 4.05
CA PRO A 3 5.59 15.58 3.61
C PRO A 3 4.66 14.36 3.62
N GLU A 4 4.65 13.58 2.54
CA GLU A 4 3.88 12.35 2.52
C GLU A 4 4.35 11.48 3.68
N LYS A 5 3.40 11.09 4.54
CA LYS A 5 3.67 10.35 5.77
C LYS A 5 4.37 9.01 5.52
N PHE A 6 4.21 8.46 4.32
CA PHE A 6 4.70 7.15 3.92
C PHE A 6 5.46 7.26 2.59
N PRO A 7 6.63 6.60 2.43
CA PRO A 7 7.45 6.69 1.24
C PRO A 7 6.85 5.89 0.07
N PRO A 8 6.86 6.36 -1.17
CA PRO A 8 6.18 5.67 -2.26
C PRO A 8 6.72 4.25 -2.52
N VAL A 9 5.84 3.33 -2.94
CA VAL A 9 6.17 1.94 -3.26
C VAL A 9 5.53 1.51 -4.58
N LYS A 10 6.24 0.65 -5.31
CA LYS A 10 5.70 0.00 -6.51
C LYS A 10 4.63 -1.01 -6.12
N VAL A 11 3.43 -0.81 -6.62
CA VAL A 11 2.27 -1.69 -6.42
C VAL A 11 1.53 -1.89 -7.74
N LYS A 12 0.92 -3.06 -7.91
CA LYS A 12 0.02 -3.31 -9.03
C LYS A 12 -1.38 -2.83 -8.67
N ASP A 13 -1.90 -1.86 -9.43
CA ASP A 13 -3.29 -1.43 -9.32
C ASP A 13 -4.20 -2.50 -9.92
N PRO A 14 -5.09 -3.15 -9.14
CA PRO A 14 -5.96 -4.20 -9.65
C PRO A 14 -7.04 -3.66 -10.61
N SER A 15 -7.32 -2.35 -10.59
CA SER A 15 -8.36 -1.73 -11.42
C SER A 15 -7.89 -1.48 -12.85
N SER A 16 -6.60 -1.14 -13.02
CA SER A 16 -5.98 -0.89 -14.33
C SER A 16 -5.04 -2.00 -14.79
N GLY A 17 -4.59 -2.85 -13.86
CA GLY A 17 -3.58 -3.88 -14.10
C GLY A 17 -2.15 -3.36 -14.18
N LYS A 18 -1.92 -2.05 -14.05
CA LYS A 18 -0.61 -1.40 -14.20
C LYS A 18 0.20 -1.42 -12.92
N GLU A 19 1.51 -1.46 -13.06
CA GLU A 19 2.43 -1.14 -11.97
C GLU A 19 2.55 0.38 -11.84
N VAL A 20 2.31 0.87 -10.62
CA VAL A 20 2.34 2.29 -10.28
C VAL A 20 3.14 2.48 -8.99
N GLU A 21 3.83 3.61 -8.89
CA GLU A 21 4.57 3.98 -7.69
C GLU A 21 3.72 4.97 -6.89
N LEU A 22 3.22 4.53 -5.73
CA LEU A 22 2.26 5.29 -4.93
C LEU A 22 2.62 5.27 -3.46
N SER A 23 2.30 6.37 -2.77
CA SER A 23 2.32 6.44 -1.31
C SER A 23 0.98 5.95 -0.75
N PRO A 24 0.96 5.00 0.20
CA PRO A 24 -0.25 4.56 0.85
C PRO A 24 -0.82 5.67 1.73
N ILE A 25 -2.15 5.70 1.81
CA ILE A 25 -2.90 6.59 2.69
C ILE A 25 -2.82 6.10 4.15
N LYS A 26 -2.79 4.77 4.33
CA LYS A 26 -2.71 4.13 5.64
C LYS A 26 -1.99 2.79 5.53
N VAL A 27 -1.22 2.45 6.56
CA VAL A 27 -0.54 1.16 6.69
C VAL A 27 -0.94 0.49 7.99
N TRP A 28 -1.08 -0.84 7.98
CA TRP A 28 -1.28 -1.65 9.17
C TRP A 28 -0.68 -3.06 9.00
N THR A 29 -0.45 -3.73 10.12
CA THR A 29 0.01 -5.13 10.14
C THR A 29 -1.17 -6.07 10.27
N LEU A 30 -1.26 -7.06 9.39
CA LEU A 30 -2.16 -8.21 9.49
C LEU A 30 -1.33 -9.44 9.89
N ALA A 31 -1.48 -9.89 11.13
CA ALA A 31 -0.68 -11.00 11.69
C ALA A 31 -1.55 -11.98 12.48
N PRO A 32 -1.56 -13.28 12.14
CA PRO A 32 -2.02 -14.33 13.05
C PRO A 32 -1.10 -14.46 14.27
N LYS A 33 -1.62 -14.90 15.43
CA LYS A 33 -0.87 -14.95 16.70
C LYS A 33 0.48 -15.69 16.63
N SER A 34 0.60 -16.73 15.81
CA SER A 34 1.78 -17.62 15.74
C SER A 34 2.53 -17.56 14.40
N ARG A 35 2.23 -16.58 13.56
CA ARG A 35 2.80 -16.47 12.21
C ARG A 35 3.35 -15.08 11.96
N LYS A 36 4.37 -15.02 11.11
CA LYS A 36 4.87 -13.76 10.56
C LYS A 36 3.75 -13.06 9.80
N GLY A 37 3.43 -11.84 10.24
CA GLY A 37 2.41 -11.00 9.61
C GLY A 37 2.86 -10.37 8.31
N VAL A 38 1.93 -9.67 7.67
CA VAL A 38 2.19 -8.83 6.50
C VAL A 38 1.81 -7.40 6.80
N LYS A 39 2.57 -6.44 6.27
CA LYS A 39 2.14 -5.03 6.25
C LYS A 39 1.32 -4.78 4.99
N ILE A 40 0.17 -4.15 5.17
CA ILE A 40 -0.78 -3.81 4.11
C ILE A 40 -0.91 -2.29 4.05
N GLY A 41 -0.75 -1.73 2.85
CA GLY A 41 -1.07 -0.35 2.55
C GLY A 41 -2.44 -0.22 1.91
N LEU A 42 -3.17 0.86 2.23
CA LEU A 42 -4.35 1.33 1.51
C LEU A 42 -3.91 2.40 0.50
N PHE A 43 -4.21 2.18 -0.76
CA PHE A 43 -3.88 3.06 -1.87
C PHE A 43 -5.15 3.55 -2.56
N LYS A 44 -5.01 4.59 -3.37
CA LYS A 44 -6.06 5.08 -4.28
C LYS A 44 -5.51 5.03 -5.69
N SER A 45 -6.22 4.36 -6.59
CA SER A 45 -5.90 4.29 -8.02
C SER A 45 -5.88 5.70 -8.61
N PRO A 46 -4.78 6.14 -9.23
CA PRO A 46 -4.72 7.46 -9.87
C PRO A 46 -5.62 7.52 -11.12
N GLU A 47 -5.89 6.39 -11.77
CA GLU A 47 -6.71 6.33 -12.98
C GLU A 47 -8.21 6.25 -12.67
N THR A 48 -8.59 5.40 -11.70
CA THR A 48 -10.01 5.09 -11.44
C THR A 48 -10.54 5.74 -10.17
N GLY A 49 -9.67 6.27 -9.31
CA GLY A 49 -10.03 6.80 -8.00
C GLY A 49 -10.47 5.74 -6.97
N LYS A 50 -10.52 4.46 -7.36
CA LYS A 50 -10.89 3.35 -6.47
C LYS A 50 -9.80 3.08 -5.44
N PHE A 51 -10.21 2.74 -4.23
CA PHE A 51 -9.29 2.32 -3.20
C PHE A 51 -8.94 0.83 -3.36
N PHE A 52 -7.69 0.48 -3.09
CA PHE A 52 -7.24 -0.89 -3.09
C PHE A 52 -6.18 -1.14 -2.01
N ARG A 53 -6.01 -2.41 -1.65
CA ARG A 53 -5.01 -2.84 -0.66
C ARG A 53 -3.91 -3.60 -1.36
N ALA A 54 -2.66 -3.31 -0.99
CA ALA A 54 -1.51 -4.05 -1.48
C ALA A 54 -0.51 -4.28 -0.34
N LYS A 55 0.27 -5.35 -0.45
CA LYS A 55 1.37 -5.63 0.48
C LYS A 55 2.45 -4.56 0.29
N VAL A 56 2.96 -4.03 1.40
CA VAL A 56 4.14 -3.16 1.41
C VAL A 56 5.35 -3.95 1.92
N PRO A 57 6.60 -3.46 1.72
CA PRO A 57 7.78 -4.07 2.32
C PRO A 57 7.62 -4.30 3.83
N GLU A 58 8.27 -5.32 4.36
CA GLU A 58 8.15 -5.67 5.78
C GLU A 58 8.64 -4.54 6.71
N ASN A 59 9.71 -3.86 6.31
CA ASN A 59 10.32 -2.76 7.06
C ASN A 59 9.72 -1.38 6.72
N TYR A 60 8.55 -1.37 6.09
CA TYR A 60 7.88 -0.12 5.70
C TYR A 60 7.44 0.69 6.94
N PRO A 61 7.66 2.02 6.97
CA PRO A 61 7.40 2.84 8.16
C PRO A 61 5.91 2.92 8.53
#